data_AF-A0A967T7X7-F1
#
_entry.id   AF-A0A967T7X7-F1
#
_cell.length_a   1.000
_cell.length_b   1.000
_cell.length_c   1.000
_cell.angle_alpha   90.00
_cell.angle_beta   90.00
_cell.angle_gamma   90.00
#
_symmetry.space_group_name_H-M   'P 1'
#
loop_
_entity.id
_entity.type
_entity.pdbx_description
1 polymer ?
#
loop_
_entity_poly.entity_id
_entity_poly.type
_entity_poly.pdbx_seq_one_letter_code
_entity_poly.pdbx_strand_id
1 'polypeptide(L)' 'MINEGAGGRVFEVTTEGEIVWEYVSPFFEEERPTRNTIYRAFRIPYEWIPQLDSRPEERPVVPPNLSEFRIPAQ' A
#
# COMPACT_ATOMS: atom_id res chain seq x y z
N MET A 1 11.21 -4.00 -4.22
CA MET A 1 10.49 -2.99 -3.43
C MET A 1 11.06 -1.61 -3.71
N ILE A 2 10.19 -0.64 -3.94
CA ILE A 2 10.50 0.77 -4.20
C ILE A 2 9.83 1.60 -3.10
N ASN A 3 10.59 2.49 -2.47
CA ASN A 3 10.14 3.32 -1.34
C ASN A 3 10.06 4.80 -1.77
N GLU A 4 8.89 5.23 -2.25
CA GLU A 4 8.60 6.62 -2.57
C GLU A 4 8.23 7.40 -1.29
N GLY A 5 9.25 7.73 -0.50
CA GLY A 5 9.08 8.28 0.85
C GLY A 5 8.30 9.59 0.91
N ALA A 6 8.59 10.53 0.01
CA ALA A 6 7.94 11.84 0.00
C ALA A 6 6.44 11.78 -0.32
N GLY A 7 6.02 10.82 -1.16
CA GLY A 7 4.62 10.59 -1.53
C GLY A 7 3.90 9.58 -0.63
N GLY A 8 4.57 9.08 0.42
CA GLY A 8 3.97 8.12 1.36
C GLY A 8 3.66 6.76 0.75
N ARG A 9 4.35 6.36 -0.32
CA ARG A 9 3.99 5.19 -1.14
C ARG A 9 5.11 4.16 -1.19
N VAL A 10 4.74 2.89 -1.08
CA VAL A 10 5.63 1.73 -1.24
C VAL A 10 5.00 0.79 -2.24
N PHE A 11 5.78 0.28 -3.19
CA PHE A 11 5.26 -0.67 -4.16
C PHE A 11 6.32 -1.65 -4.63
N GLU A 12 5.85 -2.75 -5.19
CA GLU A 12 6.68 -3.77 -5.83
C GLU A 12 6.26 -3.96 -7.28
N VAL A 13 7.24 -4.22 -8.13
CA VAL A 13 7.05 -4.40 -9.57
C VAL A 13 7.66 -5.69 -10.05
N THR A 14 7.11 -6.25 -11.13
CA THR A 14 7.75 -7.32 -11.91
C THR A 14 8.95 -6.79 -12.69
N THR A 15 9.71 -7.69 -13.32
CA THR A 15 10.80 -7.32 -14.24
C THR A 15 10.31 -6.57 -15.48
N GLU A 16 9.04 -6.77 -15.85
CA GLU A 16 8.35 -6.12 -16.95
C GLU A 16 7.76 -4.75 -16.55
N GLY A 17 7.87 -4.38 -15.26
CA GLY A 17 7.41 -3.10 -14.73
C GLY A 17 5.95 -3.08 -14.28
N GLU A 18 5.29 -4.23 -14.15
CA GLU A 18 3.92 -4.30 -13.66
C GLU A 18 3.87 -4.21 -12.13
N ILE A 19 3.00 -3.37 -11.56
CA ILE A 19 2.84 -3.26 -10.10
C ILE A 19 2.07 -4.48 -9.58
N VAL A 20 2.68 -5.24 -8.66
CA VAL A 20 2.11 -6.46 -8.07
C VAL A 20 1.70 -6.30 -6.61
N TRP A 21 2.19 -5.25 -5.95
CA TRP A 21 1.81 -4.89 -4.59
C TRP A 21 2.00 -3.39 -4.39
N GLU A 22 1.07 -2.75 -3.69
CA GLU A 22 1.09 -1.31 -3.42
C GLU A 22 0.54 -1.02 -2.03
N TYR A 23 1.18 -0.06 -1.35
CA TYR A 23 0.72 0.54 -0.11
C TYR A 23 0.87 2.06 -0.20
N VAL A 24 -0.18 2.78 0.18
CA VAL A 24 -0.19 4.23 0.33
C VAL A 24 -0.53 4.54 1.78
N SER A 25 0.31 5.33 2.45
CA SER A 25 0.11 5.72 3.84
C SER A 25 -1.21 6.49 4.00
N PRO A 26 -2.15 6.02 4.82
CA PRO A 26 -3.39 6.74 5.11
C PRO A 26 -3.21 7.81 6.21
N PHE A 27 -2.00 7.90 6.79
CA PHE A 27 -1.71 8.81 7.89
C PHE A 27 -1.22 10.14 7.34
N PHE A 28 -2.13 11.12 7.29
CA PHE A 28 -1.84 12.48 6.85
C PHE A 28 -1.62 13.39 8.04
N GLU A 29 -0.56 14.20 7.97
CA GLU A 29 -0.37 15.34 8.87
C GLU A 29 -1.36 16.44 8.52
N GLU A 30 -1.98 17.05 9.54
CA GLU A 30 -2.93 18.17 9.36
C GLU A 30 -2.25 19.49 8.96
N GLU A 31 -0.92 19.52 8.96
CA GLU A 31 -0.13 20.67 8.55
C GLU A 31 -0.26 20.96 7.04
N ARG A 32 -0.03 22.22 6.63
CA ARG A 32 -0.03 22.62 5.21
C ARG A 32 1.41 22.79 4.70
N PRO A 33 1.84 22.10 3.62
CA PRO A 33 1.06 21.15 2.82
C PRO A 33 0.83 19.82 3.55
N THR A 34 -0.34 19.21 3.33
CA THR A 34 -0.67 17.90 3.88
C THR A 34 0.32 16.87 3.33
N ARG A 35 0.93 16.10 4.23
CA ARG A 35 1.93 15.08 3.91
C ARG A 35 1.55 13.77 4.56
N ASN A 36 1.83 12.67 3.88
CA ASN A 36 1.73 11.31 4.42
C ASN A 36 3.09 10.59 4.32
N THR A 37 4.18 11.35 4.47
CA THR A 37 5.54 10.90 4.19
C THR A 37 5.92 9.68 5.02
N ILE A 38 6.61 8.73 4.38
CA ILE A 38 7.19 7.57 5.05
C ILE A 38 8.71 7.67 4.99
N TYR A 39 9.39 7.28 6.07
CA TYR A 39 10.85 7.29 6.10
C TYR A 39 11.43 6.07 5.40
N ARG A 40 11.03 4.86 5.82
CA ARG A 40 11.51 3.58 5.27
C ARG A 40 10.46 2.49 5.43
N ALA A 41 10.52 1.52 4.53
CA ALA A 41 9.80 0.25 4.62
C ALA A 41 10.74 -0.90 4.30
N PHE A 42 10.46 -2.05 4.91
CA PHE A 42 11.18 -3.29 4.70
C PHE A 42 10.18 -4.42 4.51
N ARG A 43 10.50 -5.35 3.61
CA ARG A 43 9.80 -6.64 3.54
C ARG A 43 10.40 -7.56 4.61
N ILE A 44 9.55 -8.15 5.43
CA ILE A 44 9.93 -9.16 6.40
C ILE A 44 9.30 -10.51 6.03
N PRO A 45 9.96 -11.65 6.34
CA PRO A 45 9.37 -12.97 6.16
C PRO A 45 8.07 -13.12 6.96
N TYR A 46 7.10 -13.85 6.41
CA TYR A 46 5.83 -14.12 7.10
C TYR A 46 6.05 -14.89 8.40
N GLU A 47 7.09 -15.73 8.43
CA GLU A 47 7.48 -16.57 9.57
C GLU A 47 7.93 -15.74 10.79
N TRP A 48 8.20 -14.44 10.61
CA TRP A 48 8.54 -13.54 11.71
C TRP A 48 7.31 -12.98 12.44
N ILE A 49 6.09 -13.23 11.93
CA ILE A 49 4.85 -12.72 12.50
C ILE A 49 4.18 -13.82 13.35
N PRO A 50 4.30 -13.79 14.69
CA PRO A 50 3.79 -14.87 15.55
C PRO A 50 2.27 -15.00 15.54
N GLN A 51 1.53 -13.98 15.08
CA GLN A 51 0.07 -14.00 14.96
C GLN A 51 -0.43 -14.73 13.71
N LEU A 52 0.45 -15.15 12.80
CA LEU A 52 0.08 -15.90 11.61
C LEU A 52 0.15 -17.40 11.91
N ASP A 53 -1.01 -18.08 11.90
CA ASP A 53 -1.08 -19.54 12.06
C ASP A 53 -0.48 -20.28 10.84
N SER A 54 -0.50 -19.65 9.67
CA SER A 54 0.13 -20.13 8.44
C SER A 54 0.38 -18.98 7.47
N ARG A 55 1.12 -19.23 6.38
CA ARG A 55 1.34 -18.22 5.35
C ARG A 55 0.00 -17.79 4.74
N PRO A 56 -0.33 -16.49 4.71
CA PRO A 56 -1.60 -16.03 4.15
C PRO A 56 -1.65 -16.24 2.64
N GLU A 57 -2.86 -16.47 2.14
CA GLU A 57 -3.14 -16.47 0.70
C GLU A 57 -3.09 -15.02 0.17
N GLU A 58 -2.21 -14.77 -0.79
CA GLU A 58 -2.07 -13.46 -1.44
C GLU A 58 -3.20 -13.27 -2.45
N ARG A 59 -4.02 -12.24 -2.27
CA ARG A 59 -5.18 -11.93 -3.13
C ARG A 59 -5.01 -10.58 -3.80
N PRO A 60 -5.29 -10.46 -5.11
CA PRO A 60 -5.22 -9.18 -5.80
C PRO A 60 -6.30 -8.23 -5.28
N VAL A 61 -5.91 -6.98 -5.05
CA VAL A 61 -6.86 -5.89 -4.82
C VAL A 61 -7.32 -5.40 -6.18
N VAL A 62 -8.56 -5.76 -6.56
CA VAL A 62 -9.17 -5.29 -7.81
C VAL A 62 -9.85 -3.96 -7.53
N PRO A 63 -9.37 -2.82 -8.09
CA PRO A 63 -10.03 -1.54 -7.89
C PRO A 63 -11.45 -1.59 -8.47
N PRO A 64 -12.43 -0.92 -7.83
CA PRO A 64 -13.77 -0.83 -8.38
C PRO A 64 -13.73 -0.10 -9.73
N ASN A 65 -14.69 -0.42 -10.60
CA ASN A 65 -14.83 0.29 -11.87
C ASN A 65 -15.07 1.78 -11.61
N LEU A 66 -14.15 2.64 -12.04
CA LEU A 66 -14.20 4.09 -11.79
C LEU A 66 -15.51 4.73 -12.29
N SER A 67 -16.10 4.25 -13.38
CA SER A 67 -17.35 4.82 -13.91
C SER A 67 -18.56 4.51 -13.03
N GLU A 68 -18.48 3.45 -12.23
CA GLU A 68 -19.55 2.95 -11.35
C GLU A 68 -19.30 3.30 -9.88
N PHE A 69 -18.07 3.68 -9.51
CA PHE A 69 -17.71 4.03 -8.14
C PHE A 69 -18.50 5.27 -7.68
N ARG A 70 -19.25 5.14 -6.59
CA ARG A 70 -20.02 6.22 -5.97
C ARG A 70 -19.79 6.19 -4.46
N ILE A 71 -19.63 7.38 -3.86
CA ILE A 71 -19.59 7.55 -2.42
C ILE A 71 -20.96 8.10 -2.00
N PRO A 72 -21.68 7.47 -1.05
CA PRO A 72 -22.95 8.00 -0.55
C PRO A 72 -22.79 9.41 0.04
N ALA A 73 -23.82 10.24 -0.10
CA ALA A 73 -23.88 11.50 0.65
C ALA A 73 -24.01 11.20 2.15
N GLN A 74 -23.32 11.98 2.98
CA GLN A 74 -23.41 11.94 4.45
C GLN A 74 -24.64 12.69 4.95
#